data_AF-A0A947W1L3-F1
#
_entry.id   AF-A0A947W1L3-F1
#
_cell.length_a   1.000
_cell.length_b   1.000
_cell.length_c   1.000
_cell.angle_alpha   90.00
_cell.angle_beta   90.00
_cell.angle_gamma   90.00
#
_symmetry.space_group_name_H-M   'P 1'
#
loop_
_entity.id
_entity.type
_entity.pdbx_description
1 polymer ?
#
loop_
_entity_poly.entity_id
_entity_poly.type
_entity_poly.pdbx_seq_one_letter_code
_entity_poly.pdbx_strand_id
1 'polypeptide(L)'
;MPKKIQKSVSFDAVLKSFIKHYNLPTKKDIDKFTDQMDRLEKLIRKTNSSLTLSGKASLSKGSGHLREKTTGKSTATASSMVLDVISGSKKGADFKTIQDKTGFDEKKIRNIIFRLNKIGKITRKNRGTYIAIN
;
A
#
# COMPACT_ATOMS: atom_id res chain seq x y z
N MET A 1 -44.55 -38.92 41.12
CA MET A 1 -43.93 -37.71 40.53
C MET A 1 -42.46 -38.02 40.23
N PRO A 2 -42.06 -38.24 38.97
CA PRO A 2 -40.65 -38.48 38.65
C PRO A 2 -39.85 -37.17 38.79
N LYS A 3 -38.79 -37.18 39.61
CA LYS A 3 -37.91 -36.03 39.85
C LYS A 3 -37.13 -35.70 38.55
N LYS A 4 -37.29 -34.48 38.04
CA LYS A 4 -36.46 -33.92 36.95
C LYS A 4 -34.99 -33.90 37.40
N ILE A 5 -34.17 -34.78 36.82
CA ILE A 5 -32.72 -34.76 36.97
C ILE A 5 -32.22 -33.46 36.33
N GLN A 6 -31.82 -32.48 37.15
CA GLN A 6 -31.15 -31.29 36.70
C GLN A 6 -29.83 -31.72 36.03
N LYS A 7 -29.72 -31.55 34.72
CA LYS A 7 -28.48 -31.83 33.99
C LYS A 7 -27.42 -30.87 34.52
N SER A 8 -26.49 -31.39 35.32
CA SER A 8 -25.33 -30.65 35.82
C SER A 8 -24.63 -29.97 34.65
N VAL A 9 -24.39 -28.66 34.74
CA VAL A 9 -23.67 -27.92 33.71
C VAL A 9 -22.33 -28.62 33.49
N SER A 10 -22.10 -29.12 32.27
CA SER A 10 -20.88 -29.85 31.95
C SER A 10 -19.69 -28.91 31.97
N PHE A 11 -18.54 -29.41 32.42
CA PHE A 11 -17.28 -28.65 32.45
C PHE A 11 -16.94 -28.04 31.07
N ASP A 12 -17.21 -28.77 29.98
CA ASP A 12 -17.05 -28.27 28.61
C ASP A 12 -17.89 -27.02 28.32
N ALA A 13 -19.12 -26.94 28.85
CA ALA A 13 -19.97 -25.78 28.66
C ALA A 13 -19.42 -24.54 29.40
N VAL A 14 -18.87 -24.76 30.59
CA VAL A 14 -18.18 -23.71 31.36
C VAL A 14 -16.94 -23.25 30.58
N LEU A 15 -16.07 -24.17 30.18
CA LEU A 15 -14.85 -23.88 29.43
C LEU A 15 -15.13 -23.14 28.11
N LYS A 16 -16.15 -23.57 27.37
CA LYS A 16 -16.59 -22.90 26.14
C LYS A 16 -17.14 -21.50 26.38
N SER A 17 -17.86 -21.30 27.49
CA SER A 17 -18.32 -19.98 27.91
C SER A 17 -17.15 -19.06 28.27
N PHE A 18 -16.12 -19.58 28.96
CA PHE A 18 -14.89 -18.85 29.25
C PHE A 18 -14.16 -18.42 27.97
N ILE A 19 -13.92 -19.35 27.04
CA ILE A 19 -13.27 -19.04 25.75
C ILE A 19 -14.02 -17.93 25.02
N LYS A 20 -15.36 -17.99 25.00
CA LYS A 20 -16.20 -16.95 24.37
C LYS A 20 -16.16 -15.62 25.11
N HIS A 21 -16.18 -15.62 26.44
CA HIS A 21 -16.19 -14.39 27.24
C HIS A 21 -14.86 -13.64 27.14
N TYR A 22 -13.75 -14.35 27.08
CA TYR A 22 -12.41 -13.77 26.95
C TYR A 22 -11.95 -13.62 25.49
N ASN A 23 -12.82 -13.86 24.50
CA ASN A 23 -12.50 -13.83 23.07
C ASN A 23 -11.23 -14.63 22.72
N LEU A 24 -11.01 -15.75 23.40
CA LEU A 24 -9.83 -16.57 23.19
C LEU A 24 -9.97 -17.33 21.86
N PRO A 25 -9.01 -17.19 20.93
CA PRO A 25 -9.07 -17.91 19.66
C PRO A 25 -8.94 -19.41 19.91
N THR A 26 -9.81 -20.19 19.28
CA THR A 26 -9.71 -21.65 19.34
C THR A 26 -8.69 -22.15 18.32
N LYS A 27 -8.23 -23.40 18.47
CA LYS A 27 -7.36 -24.04 17.47
C LYS A 27 -7.93 -23.94 16.04
N LYS A 28 -9.25 -24.11 15.89
CA LYS A 28 -9.91 -24.02 14.58
C LYS A 28 -9.82 -22.62 13.96
N ASP A 29 -9.81 -21.58 14.79
CA ASP A 29 -9.71 -20.20 14.31
C ASP A 29 -8.27 -19.89 13.87
N ILE A 30 -7.29 -20.47 14.55
CA ILE A 30 -5.87 -20.41 14.16
C ILE A 30 -5.67 -21.15 12.82
N ASP A 31 -6.23 -22.36 12.68
CA ASP A 31 -6.14 -23.15 11.45
C ASP A 31 -6.78 -22.38 10.26
N LYS A 32 -7.94 -21.72 10.48
CA LYS A 32 -8.55 -20.86 9.45
C LYS A 32 -7.69 -19.64 9.11
N PHE A 33 -7.02 -19.06 10.10
CA PHE A 33 -6.13 -17.92 9.86
C PHE A 33 -4.94 -18.35 9.00
N THR A 34 -4.34 -19.51 9.28
CA THR A 34 -3.26 -20.06 8.45
C THR A 34 -3.73 -20.33 7.02
N ASP A 35 -4.91 -20.92 6.83
CA ASP A 35 -5.49 -21.15 5.50
C ASP A 35 -5.71 -19.85 4.72
N GLN A 36 -6.15 -18.79 5.41
CA GLN A 36 -6.32 -17.47 4.81
C GLN A 36 -4.97 -16.86 4.41
N MET A 37 -3.93 -17.00 5.25
CA MET A 37 -2.59 -16.54 4.92
C MET A 37 -2.03 -17.28 3.70
N ASP A 38 -2.18 -18.60 3.64
CA ASP A 38 -1.76 -19.42 2.49
C ASP A 38 -2.50 -19.02 1.21
N ARG A 39 -3.80 -18.73 1.30
CA ARG A 39 -4.59 -18.26 0.16
C ARG A 39 -4.11 -16.89 -0.31
N LEU A 40 -3.80 -15.97 0.61
CA LEU A 40 -3.23 -14.67 0.28
C LEU A 40 -1.86 -14.84 -0.39
N GLU A 41 -1.00 -15.71 0.14
CA GLU A 41 0.31 -16.00 -0.46
C GLU A 41 0.16 -16.53 -1.89
N LYS A 42 -0.74 -17.49 -2.11
CA LYS A 42 -1.03 -18.04 -3.45
C LYS A 42 -1.55 -16.97 -4.41
N LEU A 43 -2.42 -16.07 -3.95
CA LEU A 43 -2.93 -14.97 -4.76
C LEU A 43 -1.81 -14.00 -5.14
N ILE A 44 -0.98 -13.59 -4.18
CA ILE A 44 0.17 -12.70 -4.43
C ILE A 44 1.17 -13.36 -5.39
N ARG A 45 1.45 -14.66 -5.21
CA ARG A 45 2.30 -15.42 -6.15
C ARG A 45 1.67 -15.47 -7.54
N LYS A 46 0.36 -15.71 -7.66
CA LYS A 46 -0.35 -15.77 -8.94
C LYS A 46 -0.39 -14.41 -9.65
N THR A 47 -0.61 -13.31 -8.92
CA THR A 47 -0.52 -11.96 -9.51
C THR A 47 0.90 -11.71 -10.02
N ASN A 48 1.91 -11.98 -9.18
CA ASN A 48 3.32 -11.72 -9.53
C ASN A 48 3.87 -12.66 -10.62
N SER A 49 3.33 -13.87 -10.76
CA SER A 49 3.70 -14.81 -11.84
C SER A 49 2.91 -14.56 -13.14
N SER A 50 1.70 -14.01 -13.06
CA SER A 50 1.00 -13.49 -14.24
C SER A 50 1.75 -12.31 -14.87
N LEU A 51 2.54 -11.56 -14.09
CA LEU A 51 3.44 -10.50 -14.58
C LEU A 51 4.70 -11.02 -15.30
N THR A 52 5.12 -12.27 -15.09
CA THR A 52 6.31 -12.84 -15.74
C THR A 52 5.99 -13.77 -16.91
N LEU A 53 4.80 -14.37 -16.95
CA LEU A 53 4.37 -15.30 -18.01
C LEU A 53 3.49 -14.68 -19.10
N SER A 54 2.98 -13.46 -18.91
CA SER A 54 2.24 -12.71 -19.96
C SER A 54 3.13 -11.80 -20.82
N GLY A 55 4.43 -11.67 -20.49
CA GLY A 55 5.38 -10.85 -21.24
C GLY A 55 5.87 -11.45 -22.58
N LYS A 56 5.35 -12.61 -23.00
CA LYS A 56 5.80 -13.25 -24.25
C LYS A 56 4.70 -13.94 -25.06
N ALA A 57 3.46 -13.42 -25.05
CA ALA A 57 2.46 -13.77 -26.06
C ALA A 57 1.25 -12.83 -26.00
N SER A 58 1.34 -11.63 -26.58
CA SER A 58 0.23 -10.96 -27.29
C SER A 58 0.63 -9.55 -27.72
N LEU A 59 1.18 -9.48 -28.92
CA LEU A 59 0.93 -8.35 -29.81
C LEU A 59 -0.59 -8.26 -30.03
N SER A 60 -1.25 -7.22 -29.52
CA SER A 60 -2.40 -6.54 -30.15
C SER A 60 -3.14 -5.66 -29.13
N LYS A 61 -2.95 -4.34 -29.28
CA LYS A 61 -4.00 -3.31 -29.28
C LYS A 61 -5.02 -3.34 -28.12
N GLY A 62 -4.85 -2.42 -27.16
CA GLY A 62 -5.96 -2.03 -26.28
C GLY A 62 -5.52 -1.32 -25.01
N SER A 63 -5.98 -0.09 -24.84
CA SER A 63 -5.79 0.82 -23.71
C SER A 63 -6.16 0.22 -22.34
N GLY A 64 -5.44 0.59 -21.28
CA GLY A 64 -5.93 0.45 -19.91
C GLY A 64 -4.87 0.59 -18.84
N HIS A 65 -4.70 1.82 -18.32
CA HIS A 65 -3.99 2.10 -17.07
C HIS A 65 -4.51 1.22 -15.93
N LEU A 66 -3.65 0.52 -15.18
CA LEU A 66 -3.62 0.52 -13.71
C LEU A 66 -2.25 0.05 -13.21
N ARG A 67 -1.82 0.67 -12.12
CA ARG A 67 -0.43 0.95 -11.76
C ARG A 67 -0.05 0.14 -10.51
N GLU A 68 0.91 -0.77 -10.65
CA GLU A 68 1.49 -1.53 -9.54
C GLU A 68 2.77 -0.86 -9.02
N LYS A 69 2.91 -0.85 -7.69
CA LYS A 69 4.02 -0.24 -6.96
C LYS A 69 5.03 -1.33 -6.60
N THR A 70 6.10 -1.44 -7.38
CA THR A 70 7.27 -2.25 -7.04
C THR A 70 8.43 -1.35 -6.60
N THR A 71 8.90 -1.61 -5.38
CA THR A 71 10.24 -1.26 -4.93
C THR A 71 11.22 -2.20 -5.61
N GLY A 72 11.88 -1.71 -6.66
CA GLY A 72 12.90 -2.45 -7.40
C GLY A 72 13.18 -1.74 -8.71
N LYS A 73 14.12 -0.77 -8.67
CA LYS A 73 14.60 0.00 -9.82
C LYS A 73 13.45 0.73 -10.55
N SER A 74 12.82 1.65 -9.83
CA SER A 74 11.64 2.36 -10.35
C SER A 74 12.02 3.14 -11.61
N THR A 75 11.29 2.86 -12.69
CA THR A 75 10.92 3.91 -13.66
C THR A 75 10.63 5.16 -12.85
N ALA A 76 11.45 6.21 -13.00
CA ALA A 76 11.43 7.36 -12.11
C ALA A 76 9.98 7.82 -11.94
N THR A 77 9.45 7.70 -10.72
CA THR A 77 8.06 8.09 -10.48
C THR A 77 8.01 9.60 -10.70
N ALA A 78 6.90 10.14 -11.24
CA ALA A 78 6.77 11.58 -11.43
C ALA A 78 7.17 12.40 -10.19
N SER A 79 6.93 11.86 -8.99
CA SER A 79 7.39 12.44 -7.72
C SER A 79 8.89 12.37 -7.47
N SER A 80 9.58 11.29 -7.87
CA SER A 80 11.04 11.20 -7.74
C SER A 80 11.72 12.15 -8.71
N MET A 81 11.27 12.23 -9.97
CA MET A 81 11.83 13.18 -10.94
C MET A 81 11.71 14.64 -10.48
N VAL A 82 10.55 15.03 -9.94
CA VAL A 82 10.39 16.39 -9.39
C VAL A 82 11.27 16.59 -8.16
N LEU A 83 11.39 15.59 -7.28
CA LEU A 83 12.27 15.67 -6.11
C LEU A 83 13.73 15.84 -6.52
N ASP A 84 14.19 15.08 -7.53
CA ASP A 84 15.55 15.13 -8.06
C ASP A 84 15.87 16.50 -8.68
N VAL A 85 14.90 17.09 -9.39
CA VAL A 85 15.03 18.45 -9.92
C VAL A 85 15.17 19.49 -8.80
N ILE A 86 14.40 19.34 -7.72
CA ILE A 86 14.44 20.25 -6.57
C ILE A 86 15.76 20.07 -5.80
N SER A 87 16.19 18.83 -5.54
CA SER A 87 17.43 18.52 -4.80
C SER A 87 18.69 18.93 -5.56
N GLY A 88 18.67 18.87 -6.91
CA GLY A 88 19.79 19.32 -7.74
C GLY A 88 20.01 20.84 -7.76
N SER A 89 19.10 21.64 -7.18
CA SER A 89 19.15 23.10 -7.22
C SER A 89 19.63 23.70 -5.88
N LYS A 90 20.86 24.25 -5.86
CA LYS A 90 21.46 24.83 -4.64
C LYS A 90 20.70 26.03 -4.05
N LYS A 91 19.92 26.76 -4.86
CA LYS A 91 19.16 27.96 -4.44
C LYS A 91 17.65 27.68 -4.26
N GLY A 92 17.22 26.45 -4.48
CA GLY A 92 15.82 26.07 -4.65
C GLY A 92 15.39 26.10 -6.12
N ALA A 93 14.35 25.33 -6.42
CA ALA A 93 13.76 25.22 -7.75
C ALA A 93 12.47 26.02 -7.83
N ASP A 94 12.36 26.84 -8.87
CA ASP A 94 11.16 27.58 -9.20
C ASP A 94 10.17 26.71 -9.97
N PHE A 95 8.89 27.04 -9.86
CA PHE A 95 7.82 26.32 -10.55
C PHE A 95 8.07 26.14 -12.06
N LYS A 96 8.54 27.21 -12.73
CA LYS A 96 8.83 27.20 -14.16
C LYS A 96 9.99 26.25 -14.49
N THR A 97 11.05 26.25 -13.69
CA THR A 97 12.21 25.38 -13.94
C THR A 97 11.89 23.90 -13.70
N ILE A 98 10.97 23.60 -12.77
CA ILE A 98 10.45 22.24 -12.59
C ILE A 98 9.61 21.83 -13.80
N GLN A 99 8.78 22.72 -14.32
CA GLN A 99 7.95 22.45 -15.50
C GLN A 99 8.79 22.19 -16.74
N ASP A 100 9.78 23.04 -17.02
CA ASP A 100 10.65 22.92 -18.19
C ASP A 100 11.47 21.61 -18.16
N LYS A 101 11.93 21.18 -16.98
CA LYS A 101 12.72 19.95 -16.83
C LYS A 101 11.89 18.67 -16.84
N THR A 102 10.65 18.72 -16.34
CA THR A 102 9.82 17.52 -16.18
C THR A 102 8.75 17.36 -17.26
N GLY A 103 8.40 18.43 -17.98
CA GLY A 103 7.34 18.43 -18.99
C GLY A 103 5.95 18.13 -18.42
N PHE A 104 5.75 18.30 -17.12
CA PHE A 104 4.47 18.01 -16.47
C PHE A 104 3.53 19.21 -16.47
N ASP A 105 2.23 18.91 -16.59
CA ASP A 105 1.19 19.92 -16.44
C ASP A 105 1.23 20.59 -15.07
N GLU A 106 0.81 21.86 -15.04
CA GLU A 106 0.85 22.67 -13.82
C GLU A 106 0.14 21.98 -12.65
N LYS A 107 -1.05 21.42 -12.89
CA LYS A 107 -1.83 20.71 -11.87
C LYS A 107 -1.09 19.51 -11.30
N LYS A 108 -0.36 18.77 -12.14
CA LYS A 108 0.41 17.59 -11.75
C LYS A 108 1.60 17.98 -10.88
N ILE A 109 2.33 19.03 -11.27
CA ILE A 109 3.44 19.58 -10.49
C ILE A 109 2.95 20.07 -9.12
N ARG A 110 1.87 20.86 -9.08
CA ARG A 110 1.27 21.36 -7.84
C ARG A 110 0.90 20.23 -6.88
N ASN A 111 0.27 19.17 -7.39
CA ASN A 111 -0.10 18.01 -6.59
C ASN A 111 1.13 17.25 -6.06
N ILE A 112 2.19 17.12 -6.86
CA ILE A 112 3.42 16.47 -6.44
C ILE A 112 4.12 17.29 -5.36
N ILE A 113 4.26 18.60 -5.56
CA ILE A 113 4.85 19.52 -4.58
C ILE A 113 4.06 19.48 -3.26
N PHE A 114 2.72 19.52 -3.32
CA PHE A 114 1.87 19.40 -2.13
C PHE A 114 2.16 18.11 -1.35
N ARG A 115 2.28 16.97 -2.05
CA ARG A 115 2.59 15.68 -1.42
C ARG A 115 4.00 15.65 -0.85
N LEU A 116 5.00 16.16 -1.58
CA LEU A 116 6.39 16.20 -1.13
C LEU A 116 6.56 17.09 0.10
N ASN A 117 5.88 18.23 0.15
CA ASN A 117 5.86 19.13 1.31
C ASN A 117 5.16 18.45 2.50
N LYS A 118 4.03 17.76 2.28
CA LYS A 118 3.33 17.01 3.33
C LYS A 118 4.19 15.89 3.94
N ILE A 119 5.03 15.25 3.14
CA ILE A 119 5.96 14.19 3.60
C ILE A 119 7.22 14.80 4.24
N GLY A 120 7.45 16.11 4.10
CA GLY A 120 8.61 16.79 4.66
C GLY A 120 9.90 16.65 3.84
N LYS A 121 9.82 16.26 2.57
CA LYS A 121 11.01 16.15 1.69
C LYS A 121 11.45 17.49 1.11
N ILE A 122 10.54 18.45 1.04
CA ILE A 122 10.80 19.80 0.54
C ILE A 122 10.17 20.81 1.47
N THR A 123 10.74 22.00 1.54
CA THR A 123 10.16 23.19 2.14
C THR A 123 9.96 24.28 1.10
N ARG A 124 9.02 25.18 1.39
CA ARG A 124 8.81 26.37 0.61
C ARG A 124 9.67 27.50 1.17
N LYS A 125 10.59 28.04 0.38
CA LYS A 125 11.36 29.23 0.76
C LYS A 125 10.53 30.49 0.57
N ASN A 126 10.00 30.65 -0.65
CA ASN A 126 9.21 31.80 -1.10
C ASN A 126 8.02 31.34 -1.93
N ARG A 127 7.13 32.26 -2.31
CA ARG A 127 6.05 31.94 -3.24
C ARG A 127 6.60 31.51 -4.60
N GLY A 128 6.57 30.21 -4.86
CA GLY A 128 7.00 29.63 -6.14
C GLY A 128 8.38 28.97 -6.13
N THR A 129 9.13 29.10 -5.02
CA THR A 129 10.48 28.54 -4.87
C THR A 129 10.52 27.49 -3.77
N TYR A 130 11.01 26.30 -4.10
CA TYR A 130 11.03 25.12 -3.21
C TYR A 130 12.45 24.63 -3.00
N ILE A 131 12.80 24.27 -1.76
CA ILE A 131 14.11 23.74 -1.38
C ILE A 131 13.91 22.32 -0.87
N ALA A 132 14.78 21.39 -1.26
CA ALA A 132 14.79 20.06 -0.67
C ALA A 132 15.34 20.12 0.76
N ILE A 133 14.61 19.53 1.71
CA ILE A 133 15.16 19.25 3.03
C ILE A 133 15.90 17.93 2.87
N ASN A 134 17.22 17.99 2.98
CA ASN A 134 18.03 16.80 3.18
C ASN A 134 18.12 16.51 4.68
#